data_AF-A0A9E5WJF6-F1
#
_entry.id   AF-A0A9E5WJF6-F1
#
_cell.length_a   1.000
_cell.length_b   1.000
_cell.length_c   1.000
_cell.angle_alpha   90.00
_cell.angle_beta   90.00
_cell.angle_gamma   90.00
#
_symmetry.space_group_name_H-M   'P 1'
#
loop_
_entity.id
_entity.type
_entity.pdbx_description
1 polymer ?
#
loop_
_entity_poly.entity_id
_entity_poly.type
_entity_poly.pdbx_seq_one_letter_code
_entity_poly.pdbx_strand_id
1 'polypeptide(L)'
;MDAKAHDLNFVLGQRQQWVVPVYQRHYEWEIGADKQIAKLWDDLRDKAIERLEKDRTPFPHYFGAIIYSEPSAQAFGAVPQRFLVDGQQRITTFQIVLAAIREEARDYELDHLIEVTNTYLFNDENKGMKDVSKERFKLWPSAFDRKLFQSIALDEFKTVRKNNTPQHFYKTGRIIKGGTPKLLLAYHSLCLSIEEFVKERVEFGDEAEDVINALLEGFLSGFQVVVIQLDENDDAQEIFASLNGLGKPL
;
A
#
# COMPACT_ATOMS: atom_id res chain seq x y z
N MET A 1 5.52 -21.51 12.93
CA MET A 1 5.43 -20.93 11.57
C MET A 1 4.20 -21.46 10.82
N ASP A 2 3.22 -20.59 10.53
CA ASP A 2 2.06 -20.88 9.65
C ASP A 2 2.19 -20.04 8.37
N ALA A 3 2.07 -20.68 7.20
CA ALA A 3 2.26 -20.04 5.89
C ALA A 3 1.05 -20.29 4.98
N LYS A 4 0.33 -19.22 4.61
CA LYS A 4 -0.89 -19.31 3.80
C LYS A 4 -0.95 -18.17 2.78
N ALA A 5 -1.45 -18.49 1.58
CA ALA A 5 -1.73 -17.49 0.55
C ALA A 5 -3.08 -16.82 0.85
N HIS A 6 -3.09 -15.50 0.84
CA HIS A 6 -4.27 -14.68 1.07
C HIS A 6 -4.35 -13.56 0.03
N ASP A 7 -5.57 -13.19 -0.34
CA ASP A 7 -5.79 -11.96 -1.11
C ASP A 7 -5.54 -10.71 -0.26
N LEU A 8 -5.36 -9.56 -0.91
CA LEU A 8 -5.10 -8.31 -0.20
C LEU A 8 -6.31 -7.83 0.60
N ASN A 9 -7.54 -8.17 0.21
CA ASN A 9 -8.73 -7.89 1.00
C ASN A 9 -8.62 -8.50 2.41
N PHE A 10 -8.24 -9.77 2.50
CA PHE A 10 -8.03 -10.46 3.77
C PHE A 10 -6.88 -9.84 4.57
N VAL A 11 -5.74 -9.56 3.92
CA VAL A 11 -4.53 -9.11 4.61
C VAL A 11 -4.66 -7.66 5.11
N LEU A 12 -5.24 -6.77 4.31
CA LEU A 12 -5.31 -5.34 4.59
C LEU A 12 -6.61 -4.93 5.31
N GLY A 13 -7.70 -5.68 5.11
CA GLY A 13 -9.00 -5.38 5.71
C GLY A 13 -9.10 -5.68 7.20
N GLN A 14 -8.26 -6.57 7.73
CA GLN A 14 -8.25 -6.91 9.15
C GLN A 14 -7.97 -5.69 10.03
N ARG A 15 -8.66 -5.60 11.18
CA ARG A 15 -8.35 -4.59 12.21
C ARG A 15 -7.03 -4.94 12.89
N GLN A 16 -5.93 -4.43 12.32
CA GLN A 16 -4.57 -4.63 12.78
C GLN A 16 -3.68 -3.48 12.35
N GLN A 17 -2.48 -3.40 12.92
CA GLN A 17 -1.44 -2.46 12.53
C GLN A 17 -0.17 -3.20 12.16
N TRP A 18 0.24 -3.08 10.90
CA TRP A 18 1.57 -3.44 10.43
C TRP A 18 2.57 -2.41 10.94
N VAL A 19 3.59 -2.85 11.68
CA VAL A 19 4.62 -1.99 12.24
C VAL A 19 5.95 -2.36 11.63
N VAL A 20 6.62 -1.39 11.01
CA VAL A 20 8.00 -1.53 10.55
C VAL A 20 8.94 -1.24 11.73
N PRO A 21 9.73 -2.23 12.19
CA PRO A 21 10.69 -2.03 13.27
C PRO A 21 11.77 -1.00 12.93
N VAL A 22 12.34 -0.36 13.95
CA VAL A 22 13.29 0.75 13.80
C VAL A 22 14.59 0.39 13.06
N TYR A 23 14.97 -0.89 13.07
CA TYR A 23 16.18 -1.40 12.42
C TYR A 23 15.99 -1.73 10.94
N GLN A 24 14.76 -1.64 10.43
CA GLN A 24 14.49 -1.89 9.02
C GLN A 24 14.80 -0.66 8.16
N ARG A 25 15.16 -0.92 6.89
CA ARG A 25 15.45 0.15 5.92
C ARG A 25 14.19 0.93 5.55
N HIS A 26 14.38 2.16 5.09
CA HIS A 26 13.32 3.00 4.55
C HIS A 26 12.81 2.47 3.18
N TYR A 27 11.79 3.12 2.63
CA TYR A 27 11.20 2.73 1.34
C TYR A 27 12.19 2.91 0.17
N GLU A 28 12.34 1.87 -0.66
CA GLU A 28 13.42 1.72 -1.65
C GLU A 28 12.96 1.32 -3.06
N TRP A 29 11.68 1.02 -3.25
CA TRP A 29 11.16 0.70 -4.58
C TRP A 29 11.26 1.87 -5.54
N GLU A 30 11.66 1.57 -6.78
CA GLU A 30 12.01 2.57 -7.77
C GLU A 30 10.92 2.73 -8.83
N ILE A 31 10.85 3.93 -9.38
CA ILE A 31 10.07 4.25 -10.57
C ILE A 31 10.91 4.01 -11.83
N GLY A 32 10.24 3.84 -12.98
CA GLY A 32 10.87 3.59 -14.29
C GLY A 32 10.35 2.30 -14.92
N ALA A 33 10.37 2.21 -16.24
CA ALA A 33 9.68 1.16 -17.01
C ALA A 33 9.99 -0.28 -16.53
N ASP A 34 11.26 -0.58 -16.22
CA ASP A 34 11.66 -1.92 -15.78
C ASP A 34 11.72 -2.10 -14.25
N LYS A 35 11.20 -1.13 -13.49
CA LYS A 35 11.30 -1.08 -12.02
C LYS A 35 10.00 -1.51 -11.35
N GLN A 36 10.06 -1.66 -10.02
CA GLN A 36 9.01 -2.28 -9.23
C GLN A 36 7.66 -1.57 -9.35
N ILE A 37 7.65 -0.23 -9.38
CA ILE A 37 6.39 0.54 -9.45
C ILE A 37 5.71 0.42 -10.81
N ALA A 38 6.46 0.43 -11.91
CA ALA A 38 5.88 0.28 -13.24
C ALA A 38 5.29 -1.13 -13.42
N LYS A 39 6.00 -2.16 -12.98
CA LYS A 39 5.48 -3.55 -13.02
C LYS A 39 4.22 -3.72 -12.21
N LEU A 40 4.20 -3.21 -10.97
CA LEU A 40 3.00 -3.23 -10.13
C LEU A 40 1.83 -2.50 -10.80
N TRP A 41 2.10 -1.36 -11.44
CA TRP A 41 1.08 -0.62 -12.16
C TRP A 41 0.52 -1.42 -13.34
N ASP A 42 1.38 -2.05 -14.16
CA ASP A 42 0.95 -2.91 -15.26
C ASP A 42 0.07 -4.06 -14.74
N ASP A 43 0.49 -4.74 -13.66
CA ASP A 43 -0.31 -5.80 -13.03
C ASP A 43 -1.66 -5.29 -12.53
N LEU A 44 -1.70 -4.11 -11.89
CA LEU A 44 -2.93 -3.51 -11.39
C LEU A 44 -3.89 -3.11 -12.53
N ARG A 45 -3.35 -2.48 -13.58
CA ARG A 45 -4.11 -2.10 -14.78
C ARG A 45 -4.73 -3.33 -15.42
N ASP A 46 -3.96 -4.39 -15.60
CA ASP A 46 -4.44 -5.62 -16.20
C ASP A 46 -5.55 -6.26 -15.35
N LYS A 47 -5.45 -6.23 -14.01
CA LYS A 47 -6.52 -6.69 -13.10
C LYS A 47 -7.78 -5.84 -13.16
N ALA A 48 -7.65 -4.52 -13.30
CA ALA A 48 -8.81 -3.64 -13.49
C ALA A 48 -9.51 -3.92 -14.83
N ILE A 49 -8.76 -4.11 -15.91
CA ILE A 49 -9.31 -4.46 -17.23
C ILE A 49 -10.04 -5.81 -17.18
N GLU A 50 -9.45 -6.83 -16.54
CA GLU A 50 -10.12 -8.13 -16.33
C GLU A 50 -11.48 -7.98 -15.64
N ARG A 51 -11.59 -7.05 -14.68
CA ARG A 51 -12.84 -6.77 -13.95
C ARG A 51 -13.88 -6.06 -14.82
N LEU A 52 -13.45 -5.11 -15.64
CA LEU A 52 -14.32 -4.38 -16.56
C LEU A 52 -14.86 -5.28 -17.69
N GLU A 53 -14.01 -6.13 -18.26
CA GLU A 53 -14.35 -6.89 -19.47
C GLU A 53 -15.20 -8.16 -19.21
N LYS A 54 -15.38 -8.61 -17.95
CA LYS A 54 -16.21 -9.75 -17.48
C LYS A 54 -16.03 -11.12 -18.18
N ASP A 55 -15.31 -11.20 -19.29
CA ASP A 55 -15.13 -12.37 -20.15
C ASP A 55 -13.89 -13.21 -19.80
N ARG A 56 -13.14 -12.82 -18.76
CA ARG A 56 -11.94 -13.55 -18.31
C ARG A 56 -12.11 -14.09 -16.92
N THR A 57 -11.70 -15.35 -16.72
CA THR A 57 -11.54 -15.93 -15.39
C THR A 57 -10.39 -15.20 -14.69
N PRO A 58 -10.63 -14.50 -13.57
CA PRO A 58 -9.57 -13.79 -12.87
C PRO A 58 -8.51 -14.78 -12.39
N PHE A 59 -7.25 -14.54 -12.73
CA PHE A 59 -6.12 -15.32 -12.19
C PHE A 59 -5.39 -14.51 -11.12
N PRO A 60 -5.18 -15.04 -9.91
CA PRO A 60 -4.49 -14.31 -8.86
C PRO A 60 -3.05 -13.98 -9.26
N HIS A 61 -2.65 -12.73 -9.12
CA HIS A 61 -1.26 -12.31 -9.26
C HIS A 61 -0.54 -12.50 -7.91
N TYR A 62 0.49 -13.34 -7.90
CA TYR A 62 1.25 -13.60 -6.68
C TYR A 62 2.34 -12.56 -6.45
N PHE A 63 2.25 -11.84 -5.35
CA PHE A 63 3.10 -10.68 -5.04
C PHE A 63 4.09 -10.94 -3.90
N GLY A 64 4.64 -12.15 -3.85
CA GLY A 64 5.64 -12.54 -2.85
C GLY A 64 5.06 -12.81 -1.47
N ALA A 65 5.91 -12.67 -0.45
CA ALA A 65 5.55 -12.97 0.93
C ALA A 65 5.67 -11.74 1.86
N ILE A 66 4.89 -11.80 2.94
CA ILE A 66 4.97 -10.93 4.11
C ILE A 66 5.25 -11.81 5.31
N ILE A 67 6.28 -11.46 6.07
CA ILE A 67 6.70 -12.19 7.26
C ILE A 67 6.60 -11.25 8.44
N TYR A 68 5.92 -11.69 9.49
CA TYR A 68 5.77 -10.89 10.70
C TYR A 68 5.84 -11.75 11.95
N SER A 69 6.18 -11.09 13.05
CA SER A 69 6.00 -11.60 14.40
C SER A 69 4.98 -10.77 15.16
N GLU A 70 4.45 -11.31 16.24
CA GLU A 70 3.62 -10.58 17.17
C GLU A 70 4.46 -10.17 18.40
N PRO A 71 4.19 -9.00 19.00
CA PRO A 71 4.76 -8.70 20.32
C PRO A 71 4.26 -9.71 21.35
N SER A 72 5.13 -10.09 22.30
CA SER A 72 4.85 -11.08 23.35
C SER A 72 3.67 -10.76 24.26
N ALA A 73 3.26 -9.49 24.33
CA ALA A 73 2.05 -9.07 25.02
C ALA A 73 1.33 -7.98 24.23
N GLN A 74 0.02 -8.15 24.06
CA GLN A 74 -0.85 -7.18 23.43
C GLN A 74 -1.98 -6.78 24.38
N ALA A 75 -2.29 -5.49 24.43
CA ALA A 75 -3.37 -5.01 25.26
C ALA A 75 -4.72 -5.45 24.70
N PHE A 76 -5.56 -6.01 25.56
CA PHE A 76 -6.92 -6.38 25.18
C PHE A 76 -7.70 -5.13 24.72
N GLY A 77 -8.38 -5.24 23.57
CA GLY A 77 -9.17 -4.15 22.98
C GLY A 77 -8.38 -3.13 22.15
N ALA A 78 -7.04 -3.10 22.24
CA ALA A 78 -6.19 -2.27 21.40
C ALA A 78 -6.20 -2.76 19.93
N VAL A 79 -5.53 -2.05 19.03
CA VAL A 79 -5.28 -2.58 17.67
C VAL A 79 -4.17 -3.62 17.74
N PRO A 80 -4.41 -4.88 17.32
CA PRO A 80 -3.35 -5.87 17.26
C PRO A 80 -2.19 -5.44 16.37
N GLN A 81 -0.96 -5.58 16.86
CA GLN A 81 0.25 -5.20 16.14
C GLN A 81 0.89 -6.41 15.45
N ARG A 82 1.45 -6.17 14.27
CA ARG A 82 2.19 -7.13 13.44
C ARG A 82 3.54 -6.54 13.12
N PHE A 83 4.60 -7.03 13.74
CA PHE A 83 5.95 -6.52 13.54
C PHE A 83 6.56 -7.14 12.29
N LEU A 84 6.76 -6.32 11.27
CA LEU A 84 7.28 -6.79 9.99
C LEU A 84 8.74 -7.23 10.13
N VAL A 85 8.98 -8.48 9.76
CA VAL A 85 10.32 -9.07 9.62
C VAL A 85 10.78 -8.94 8.16
N ASP A 86 9.88 -9.23 7.21
CA ASP A 86 10.07 -8.99 5.78
C ASP A 86 8.74 -8.62 5.10
N GLY A 87 8.80 -8.05 3.89
CA GLY A 87 7.64 -7.58 3.13
C GLY A 87 7.25 -6.13 3.42
N GLN A 88 8.10 -5.38 4.14
CA GLN A 88 7.81 -3.98 4.49
C GLN A 88 7.63 -3.05 3.29
N GLN A 89 8.37 -3.28 2.20
CA GLN A 89 8.24 -2.50 0.97
C GLN A 89 6.86 -2.77 0.36
N ARG A 90 6.45 -4.04 0.27
CA ARG A 90 5.17 -4.48 -0.29
C ARG A 90 3.99 -3.87 0.47
N ILE A 91 3.94 -4.04 1.80
CA ILE A 91 2.86 -3.46 2.63
C ILE A 91 2.80 -1.94 2.48
N THR A 92 3.96 -1.26 2.45
CA THR A 92 4.00 0.19 2.23
C THR A 92 3.46 0.55 0.85
N THR A 93 3.86 -0.18 -0.20
CA THR A 93 3.37 0.03 -1.56
C THR A 93 1.86 -0.19 -1.65
N PHE A 94 1.33 -1.23 -1.01
CA PHE A 94 -0.10 -1.50 -1.02
C PHE A 94 -0.91 -0.36 -0.41
N GLN A 95 -0.41 0.22 0.68
CA GLN A 95 -1.07 1.36 1.33
C GLN A 95 -1.05 2.62 0.45
N ILE A 96 0.05 2.89 -0.27
CA ILE A 96 0.09 4.05 -1.19
C ILE A 96 -0.70 3.81 -2.49
N VAL A 97 -0.89 2.56 -2.93
CA VAL A 97 -1.83 2.23 -4.03
C VAL A 97 -3.25 2.55 -3.60
N LEU A 98 -3.68 2.09 -2.42
CA LEU A 98 -5.00 2.42 -1.86
C LEU A 98 -5.19 3.93 -1.71
N ALA A 99 -4.17 4.63 -1.20
CA ALA A 99 -4.21 6.09 -1.12
C ALA A 99 -4.41 6.71 -2.51
N ALA A 100 -3.66 6.28 -3.53
CA ALA A 100 -3.77 6.83 -4.88
C ALA A 100 -5.12 6.54 -5.56
N ILE A 101 -5.68 5.34 -5.40
CA ILE A 101 -7.04 5.00 -5.87
C ILE A 101 -8.08 5.91 -5.19
N ARG A 102 -7.93 6.17 -3.88
CA ARG A 102 -8.82 7.07 -3.14
C ARG A 102 -8.75 8.52 -3.64
N GLU A 103 -7.61 8.96 -4.15
CA GLU A 103 -7.50 10.31 -4.72
C GLU A 103 -8.35 10.46 -5.98
N GLU A 104 -8.36 9.46 -6.87
CA GLU A 104 -9.30 9.48 -8.00
C GLU A 104 -10.76 9.44 -7.54
N ALA A 105 -11.08 8.64 -6.52
CA ALA A 105 -12.43 8.64 -5.94
C ALA A 105 -12.83 10.02 -5.39
N ARG A 106 -11.88 10.80 -4.84
CA ARG A 106 -12.10 12.19 -4.40
C ARG A 106 -12.36 13.13 -5.57
N ASP A 107 -11.59 13.00 -6.65
CA ASP A 107 -11.74 13.86 -7.83
C ASP A 107 -13.08 13.66 -8.55
N TYR A 108 -13.67 12.46 -8.47
CA TYR A 108 -15.01 12.14 -8.97
C TYR A 108 -16.13 12.21 -7.90
N GLU A 109 -15.84 12.70 -6.69
CA GLU A 109 -16.81 12.84 -5.59
C GLU A 109 -17.54 11.53 -5.20
N LEU A 110 -16.84 10.40 -5.28
CA LEU A 110 -17.37 9.06 -4.99
C LEU A 110 -17.22 8.70 -3.50
N ASP A 111 -18.02 9.36 -2.65
CA ASP A 111 -17.95 9.26 -1.18
C ASP A 111 -17.91 7.81 -0.66
N HIS A 112 -18.72 6.92 -1.24
CA HIS A 112 -18.76 5.53 -0.81
C HIS A 112 -17.42 4.79 -1.07
N LEU A 113 -16.74 5.02 -2.20
CA LEU A 113 -15.43 4.43 -2.47
C LEU A 113 -14.34 5.04 -1.58
N ILE A 114 -14.47 6.33 -1.24
CA ILE A 114 -13.59 6.99 -0.28
C ILE A 114 -13.72 6.32 1.09
N GLU A 115 -14.94 6.08 1.56
CA GLU A 115 -15.23 5.40 2.83
C GLU A 115 -14.72 3.95 2.83
N VAL A 116 -15.03 3.17 1.79
CA VAL A 116 -14.54 1.79 1.65
C VAL A 116 -13.02 1.76 1.66
N THR A 117 -12.36 2.60 0.87
CA THR A 117 -10.88 2.64 0.81
C THR A 117 -10.26 3.04 2.14
N ASN A 118 -10.89 3.95 2.89
CA ASN A 118 -10.44 4.36 4.22
C ASN A 118 -10.39 3.20 5.22
N THR A 119 -11.26 2.19 5.09
CA THR A 119 -11.23 0.98 5.95
C THR A 119 -9.94 0.16 5.81
N TYR A 120 -9.22 0.32 4.70
CA TYR A 120 -7.94 -0.34 4.42
C TYR A 120 -6.71 0.52 4.77
N LEU A 121 -6.91 1.82 5.01
CA LEU A 121 -5.86 2.77 5.43
C LEU A 121 -5.88 3.00 6.94
N PHE A 122 -7.09 2.95 7.53
CA PHE A 122 -7.33 3.29 8.92
C PHE A 122 -8.04 2.18 9.69
N ASN A 123 -7.73 2.08 10.97
CA ASN A 123 -8.47 1.26 11.93
C ASN A 123 -9.55 2.11 12.61
N ASP A 124 -10.72 1.51 12.83
CA ASP A 124 -11.77 2.12 13.63
C ASP A 124 -11.25 2.47 15.03
N GLU A 125 -11.42 3.74 15.38
CA GLU A 125 -11.03 4.28 16.66
C GLU A 125 -11.93 3.71 17.76
N ASN A 126 -11.32 3.23 18.84
CA ASN A 126 -12.05 2.77 20.01
C ASN A 126 -11.30 3.11 21.30
N LYS A 127 -11.99 3.00 22.44
CA LYS A 127 -11.44 3.29 23.77
C LYS A 127 -10.31 2.34 24.21
N GLY A 128 -10.04 1.28 23.45
CA GLY A 128 -8.94 0.35 23.71
C GLY A 128 -7.61 0.81 23.13
N MET A 129 -7.61 1.78 22.19
CA MET A 129 -6.38 2.37 21.66
C MET A 129 -5.66 3.17 22.75
N LYS A 130 -4.39 2.88 22.96
CA LYS A 130 -3.51 3.62 23.89
C LYS A 130 -3.02 4.91 23.27
N ASP A 131 -2.74 4.89 21.97
CA ASP A 131 -2.31 6.05 21.20
C ASP A 131 -3.05 6.08 19.85
N VAL A 132 -4.19 6.78 19.83
CA VAL A 132 -5.00 6.94 18.61
C VAL A 132 -4.19 7.55 17.46
N SER A 133 -3.27 8.48 17.75
CA SER A 133 -2.45 9.14 16.72
C SER A 133 -1.53 8.17 15.97
N LYS A 134 -1.27 7.00 16.57
CA LYS A 134 -0.51 5.91 15.99
C LYS A 134 -1.42 4.78 15.50
N GLU A 135 -2.24 4.23 16.39
CA GLU A 135 -3.00 2.98 16.17
C GLU A 135 -4.10 3.11 15.12
N ARG A 136 -4.55 4.35 14.83
CA ARG A 136 -5.52 4.61 13.76
C ARG A 136 -5.00 4.25 12.38
N PHE A 137 -3.69 4.18 12.15
CA PHE A 137 -3.14 3.79 10.83
C PHE A 137 -2.96 2.28 10.73
N LYS A 138 -3.35 1.68 9.60
CA LYS A 138 -3.09 0.26 9.28
C LYS A 138 -1.60 -0.05 9.12
N LEU A 139 -0.81 0.94 8.73
CA LEU A 139 0.64 0.86 8.64
C LEU A 139 1.32 1.93 9.49
N TRP A 140 2.30 1.50 10.27
CA TRP A 140 3.24 2.34 10.97
C TRP A 140 4.65 2.12 10.39
N PRO A 141 5.08 2.94 9.41
CA PRO A 141 6.32 2.70 8.69
C PRO A 141 7.56 3.16 9.49
N SER A 142 8.72 3.03 8.85
CA SER A 142 10.02 3.48 9.37
C SER A 142 9.96 4.94 9.83
N ALA A 143 10.82 5.33 10.77
CA ALA A 143 10.85 6.71 11.24
C ALA A 143 11.13 7.73 10.13
N PHE A 144 11.89 7.31 9.10
CA PHE A 144 12.20 8.13 7.92
C PHE A 144 10.94 8.40 7.08
N ASP A 145 10.16 7.35 6.79
CA ASP A 145 9.00 7.44 5.89
C ASP A 145 7.73 7.95 6.58
N ARG A 146 7.65 7.84 7.91
CA ARG A 146 6.42 8.06 8.69
C ARG A 146 5.71 9.38 8.44
N LYS A 147 6.44 10.50 8.49
CA LYS A 147 5.81 11.81 8.32
C LYS A 147 5.20 11.95 6.92
N LEU A 148 5.92 11.49 5.90
CA LEU A 148 5.47 11.53 4.53
C LEU A 148 4.28 10.58 4.33
N PHE A 149 4.35 9.34 4.84
CA PHE A 149 3.24 8.40 4.79
C PHE A 149 1.98 8.93 5.47
N GLN A 150 2.09 9.55 6.64
CA GLN A 150 0.94 10.16 7.32
C GLN A 150 0.31 11.27 6.49
N SER A 151 1.12 12.13 5.84
CA SER A 151 0.61 13.14 4.91
C SER A 151 -0.10 12.51 3.72
N ILE A 152 0.46 11.46 3.12
CA ILE A 152 -0.18 10.70 2.02
C ILE A 152 -1.52 10.09 2.45
N ALA A 153 -1.57 9.50 3.65
CA ALA A 153 -2.78 8.84 4.13
C ALA A 153 -3.88 9.85 4.50
N LEU A 154 -3.54 11.02 5.03
CA LEU A 154 -4.51 12.00 5.56
C LEU A 154 -4.90 13.08 4.55
N ASP A 155 -3.93 13.65 3.86
CA ASP A 155 -4.14 14.82 3.01
C ASP A 155 -4.60 14.38 1.61
N GLU A 156 -5.08 15.35 0.83
CA GLU A 156 -5.28 15.18 -0.60
C GLU A 156 -3.95 15.28 -1.36
N PHE A 157 -3.84 14.63 -2.52
CA PHE A 157 -2.64 14.63 -3.35
C PHE A 157 -2.15 16.04 -3.70
N LYS A 158 -3.08 16.97 -3.99
CA LYS A 158 -2.75 18.37 -4.26
C LYS A 158 -2.08 19.05 -3.05
N THR A 159 -2.51 18.70 -1.84
CA THR A 159 -1.95 19.20 -0.57
C THR A 159 -0.58 18.57 -0.29
N VAL A 160 -0.44 17.25 -0.48
CA VAL A 160 0.86 16.55 -0.38
C VAL A 160 1.87 17.19 -1.34
N ARG A 161 1.48 17.44 -2.60
CA ARG A 161 2.32 18.11 -3.60
C ARG A 161 2.72 19.51 -3.15
N LYS A 162 1.76 20.32 -2.68
CA LYS A 162 2.00 21.69 -2.21
C LYS A 162 2.97 21.71 -1.03
N ASN A 163 2.79 20.85 -0.05
CA ASN A 163 3.64 20.78 1.16
C ASN A 163 5.08 20.34 0.86
N ASN A 164 5.30 19.66 -0.27
CA ASN A 164 6.62 19.24 -0.73
C ASN A 164 7.20 20.14 -1.83
N THR A 165 6.54 21.26 -2.16
CA THR A 165 7.03 22.26 -3.12
C THR A 165 7.72 23.41 -2.35
N PRO A 166 8.93 23.87 -2.74
CA PRO A 166 9.66 23.54 -3.97
C PRO A 166 10.70 22.42 -3.82
N GLN A 167 10.80 21.79 -2.64
CA GLN A 167 11.88 20.85 -2.32
C GLN A 167 11.90 19.63 -3.25
N HIS A 168 10.73 19.10 -3.59
CA HIS A 168 10.56 17.88 -4.39
C HIS A 168 9.75 18.11 -5.66
N PHE A 169 9.23 19.31 -5.89
CA PHE A 169 8.43 19.65 -7.07
C PHE A 169 8.85 21.01 -7.64
N TYR A 170 8.88 21.09 -8.96
CA TYR A 170 8.95 22.37 -9.67
C TYR A 170 7.62 23.12 -9.54
N LYS A 171 7.63 24.45 -9.72
CA LYS A 171 6.40 25.27 -9.75
C LYS A 171 5.40 24.84 -10.81
N THR A 172 5.84 24.10 -11.83
CA THR A 172 5.00 23.51 -12.88
C THR A 172 4.22 22.28 -12.42
N GLY A 173 4.46 21.78 -11.20
CA GLY A 173 3.86 20.55 -10.67
C GLY A 173 4.64 19.27 -11.01
N ARG A 174 5.70 19.35 -11.84
CA ARG A 174 6.57 18.21 -12.14
C ARG A 174 7.42 17.82 -10.94
N ILE A 175 7.50 16.53 -10.63
CA ILE A 175 8.35 16.01 -9.55
C ILE A 175 9.83 16.05 -9.91
N ILE A 176 10.68 16.43 -8.95
CA ILE A 176 12.14 16.39 -9.06
C ILE A 176 12.56 14.94 -8.76
N LYS A 177 13.24 14.27 -9.68
CA LYS A 177 13.63 12.86 -9.49
C LYS A 177 14.79 12.69 -8.50
N GLY A 178 15.80 13.56 -8.57
CA GLY A 178 16.97 13.50 -7.69
C GLY A 178 16.68 14.03 -6.29
N GLY A 179 17.07 13.27 -5.26
CA GLY A 179 16.95 13.70 -3.85
C GLY A 179 15.53 13.65 -3.28
N THR A 180 14.53 13.27 -4.06
CA THR A 180 13.16 13.06 -3.59
C THR A 180 13.03 11.69 -2.94
N PRO A 181 12.38 11.59 -1.76
CA PRO A 181 12.10 10.30 -1.14
C PRO A 181 11.41 9.35 -2.12
N LYS A 182 11.89 8.11 -2.20
CA LYS A 182 11.34 7.10 -3.11
C LYS A 182 9.86 6.82 -2.86
N LEU A 183 9.41 6.94 -1.62
CA LEU A 183 8.00 6.85 -1.26
C LEU A 183 7.15 7.91 -1.97
N LEU A 184 7.63 9.16 -2.02
CA LEU A 184 6.93 10.25 -2.70
C LEU A 184 6.97 10.08 -4.22
N LEU A 185 8.10 9.60 -4.77
CA LEU A 185 8.19 9.26 -6.20
C LEU A 185 7.19 8.17 -6.59
N ALA A 186 7.11 7.10 -5.80
CA ALA A 186 6.18 5.99 -6.03
C ALA A 186 4.72 6.46 -5.94
N TYR A 187 4.35 7.17 -4.87
CA TYR A 187 2.99 7.67 -4.69
C TYR A 187 2.58 8.63 -5.82
N HIS A 188 3.44 9.57 -6.18
CA HIS A 188 3.17 10.50 -7.29
C HIS A 188 3.01 9.76 -8.61
N SER A 189 3.86 8.77 -8.91
CA SER A 189 3.75 7.96 -10.13
C SER A 189 2.42 7.20 -10.16
N LEU A 190 2.01 6.59 -9.05
CA LEU A 190 0.76 5.85 -8.96
C LEU A 190 -0.45 6.76 -9.17
N CYS A 191 -0.48 7.95 -8.54
CA CYS A 191 -1.56 8.91 -8.75
C CYS A 191 -1.71 9.28 -10.23
N LEU A 192 -0.61 9.64 -10.89
CA LEU A 192 -0.66 10.02 -12.31
C LEU A 192 -1.08 8.87 -13.23
N SER A 193 -0.59 7.64 -12.97
CA SER A 193 -0.95 6.48 -13.78
C SER A 193 -2.41 6.08 -13.62
N ILE A 194 -2.96 6.15 -12.40
CA ILE A 194 -4.37 5.88 -12.14
C ILE A 194 -5.24 6.99 -12.76
N GLU A 195 -4.88 8.27 -12.59
CA GLU A 195 -5.56 9.42 -13.23
C GLU A 195 -5.64 9.26 -14.75
N GLU A 196 -4.52 8.93 -15.39
CA GLU A 196 -4.43 8.71 -16.83
C GLU A 196 -5.33 7.55 -17.27
N PHE A 197 -5.26 6.41 -16.58
CA PHE A 197 -6.09 5.25 -16.91
C PHE A 197 -7.59 5.51 -16.75
N VAL A 198 -8.01 6.14 -15.64
CA VAL A 198 -9.43 6.47 -15.43
C VAL A 198 -9.92 7.39 -16.54
N LYS A 199 -9.14 8.41 -16.91
CA LYS A 199 -9.47 9.31 -18.03
C LYS A 199 -9.60 8.57 -19.35
N GLU A 200 -8.64 7.71 -19.70
CA GLU A 200 -8.69 6.92 -20.93
C GLU A 200 -9.94 6.02 -21.01
N ARG A 201 -10.31 5.36 -19.90
CA ARG A 201 -11.50 4.50 -19.85
C ARG A 201 -12.80 5.30 -19.92
N VAL A 202 -12.87 6.45 -19.27
CA VAL A 202 -14.02 7.36 -19.38
C VAL A 202 -14.18 7.90 -20.80
N GLU A 203 -13.08 8.27 -21.47
CA GLU A 203 -13.10 8.66 -22.89
C GLU A 203 -13.53 7.50 -23.81
N PHE A 204 -13.27 6.26 -23.42
CA PHE A 204 -13.74 5.05 -24.11
C PHE A 204 -15.22 4.74 -23.85
N GLY A 205 -15.84 5.38 -22.86
CA GLY A 205 -17.27 5.29 -22.55
C GLY A 205 -17.62 4.49 -21.31
N ASP A 206 -16.65 4.09 -20.48
CA ASP A 206 -16.92 3.50 -19.17
C ASP A 206 -17.31 4.59 -18.15
N GLU A 207 -18.14 4.24 -17.16
CA GLU A 207 -18.43 5.14 -16.04
C GLU A 207 -17.23 5.20 -15.08
N ALA A 208 -16.86 6.39 -14.61
CA ALA A 208 -15.68 6.57 -13.75
C ALA A 208 -15.76 5.74 -12.46
N GLU A 209 -16.95 5.64 -11.87
CA GLU A 209 -17.21 4.83 -10.68
C GLU A 209 -16.89 3.34 -10.93
N ASP A 210 -17.32 2.79 -12.07
CA ASP A 210 -17.05 1.40 -12.44
C ASP A 210 -15.55 1.14 -12.62
N VAL A 211 -14.82 2.09 -13.23
CA VAL A 211 -13.37 1.98 -13.45
C VAL A 211 -12.59 2.04 -12.13
N ILE A 212 -12.93 2.98 -11.25
CA ILE A 212 -12.27 3.13 -9.94
C ILE A 212 -12.61 1.94 -9.04
N ASN A 213 -13.86 1.46 -9.06
CA ASN A 213 -14.23 0.24 -8.35
C ASN A 213 -13.49 -1.00 -8.91
N ALA A 214 -13.32 -1.10 -10.23
CA ALA A 214 -12.55 -2.17 -10.87
C ALA A 214 -11.06 -2.15 -10.46
N LEU A 215 -10.45 -0.96 -10.31
CA LEU A 215 -9.11 -0.82 -9.75
C LEU A 215 -9.05 -1.31 -8.30
N LEU A 216 -10.00 -0.90 -7.46
CA LEU A 216 -10.03 -1.28 -6.05
C LEU A 216 -10.25 -2.79 -5.88
N GLU A 217 -11.26 -3.37 -6.54
CA GLU A 217 -11.53 -4.81 -6.52
C GLU A 217 -10.41 -5.62 -7.16
N GLY A 218 -9.89 -5.16 -8.29
CA GLY A 218 -8.75 -5.76 -8.99
C GLY A 218 -7.52 -5.82 -8.10
N PHE A 219 -7.25 -4.75 -7.35
CA PHE A 219 -6.18 -4.72 -6.37
C PHE A 219 -6.42 -5.66 -5.19
N LEU A 220 -7.59 -5.55 -4.55
CA LEU A 220 -7.89 -6.26 -3.31
C LEU A 220 -8.09 -7.77 -3.50
N SER A 221 -8.73 -8.18 -4.60
CA SER A 221 -9.06 -9.58 -4.87
C SER A 221 -8.18 -10.23 -5.94
N GLY A 222 -7.53 -9.41 -6.79
CA GLY A 222 -6.69 -9.90 -7.87
C GLY A 222 -5.24 -10.17 -7.48
N PHE A 223 -4.79 -9.65 -6.32
CA PHE A 223 -3.44 -9.87 -5.81
C PHE A 223 -3.46 -10.82 -4.61
N GLN A 224 -2.48 -11.72 -4.57
CA GLN A 224 -2.26 -12.65 -3.46
C GLN A 224 -0.85 -12.53 -2.91
N VAL A 225 -0.71 -12.71 -1.60
CA VAL A 225 0.57 -12.76 -0.89
C VAL A 225 0.59 -13.95 0.04
N VAL A 226 1.75 -14.60 0.19
CA VAL A 226 1.92 -15.56 1.29
C VAL A 226 2.20 -14.79 2.57
N VAL A 227 1.35 -15.00 3.56
CA VAL A 227 1.53 -14.46 4.90
C VAL A 227 2.13 -15.54 5.77
N ILE A 228 3.24 -15.18 6.42
CA ILE A 228 4.00 -16.05 7.31
C ILE A 228 4.01 -15.42 8.70
N GLN A 229 3.38 -16.09 9.65
CA GLN A 229 3.48 -15.74 11.05
C GLN A 229 4.62 -16.55 11.70
N LEU A 230 5.55 -15.84 12.33
CA LEU A 230 6.60 -16.42 13.16
C LEU A 230 6.07 -16.69 14.57
N ASP A 231 6.49 -17.82 15.14
CA ASP A 231 6.20 -18.19 16.52
C ASP A 231 7.18 -17.48 17.48
N GLU A 232 6.88 -17.46 18.79
CA GLU A 232 7.74 -16.82 19.80
C GLU A 232 9.16 -17.43 19.89
N ASN A 233 9.32 -18.67 19.44
CA ASN A 233 10.60 -19.39 19.44
C ASN A 233 11.37 -19.23 18.11
N ASP A 234 10.78 -18.60 17.10
CA ASP A 234 11.43 -18.38 15.80
C ASP A 234 12.38 -17.18 15.89
N ASP A 235 13.66 -17.37 15.54
CA ASP A 235 14.60 -16.25 15.44
C ASP A 235 14.36 -15.47 14.14
N ALA A 236 13.62 -14.36 14.28
CA ALA A 236 13.31 -13.46 13.17
C ALA A 236 14.56 -12.94 12.45
N GLN A 237 15.68 -12.76 13.15
CA GLN A 237 16.94 -12.32 12.53
C GLN A 237 17.58 -13.43 11.71
N GLU A 238 17.58 -14.68 12.21
CA GLU A 238 18.09 -15.83 11.48
C GLU A 238 17.24 -16.13 10.23
N ILE A 239 15.91 -16.08 10.36
CA ILE A 239 14.99 -16.28 9.22
C ILE A 239 15.18 -15.17 8.18
N PHE A 240 15.27 -13.91 8.61
CA PHE A 240 15.56 -12.79 7.71
C PHE A 240 16.92 -12.95 7.01
N ALA A 241 17.96 -13.36 7.75
CA ALA A 241 19.29 -13.59 7.21
C ALA A 241 19.31 -14.75 6.22
N SER A 242 18.57 -15.83 6.49
CA SER A 242 18.45 -16.99 5.61
C SER A 242 17.75 -16.63 4.29
N LEU A 243 16.64 -15.89 4.36
CA LEU A 243 15.88 -15.45 3.18
C LEU A 243 16.67 -14.50 2.29
N ASN A 244 17.47 -13.60 2.88
CA ASN A 244 18.31 -12.67 2.12
C ASN A 244 19.68 -13.26 1.74
N GLY A 245 20.16 -14.26 2.48
CA GLY A 245 21.47 -14.90 2.31
C GLY A 245 21.53 -15.88 1.14
N LEU A 246 20.38 -16.41 0.69
CA LEU A 246 20.27 -17.34 -0.44
C LEU A 246 20.28 -16.68 -1.84
N GLY A 247 20.42 -15.35 -1.92
CA GLY A 247 20.81 -14.66 -3.15
C GLY A 247 19.80 -13.63 -3.66
N LYS A 248 20.34 -12.43 -3.94
CA LYS A 248 19.78 -11.24 -4.63
C LYS A 248 18.32 -10.84 -4.26
N PRO A 249 18.10 -9.61 -3.75
CA PRO A 249 16.80 -9.19 -3.24
C PRO A 249 15.72 -9.19 -4.34
N LEU A 250 14.59 -9.84 -4.05
CA LEU A 250 13.32 -9.74 -4.78
C LEU A 250 12.58 -8.44 -4.44
#